data_AF-Q4TII4-F1
#
_entry.id   AF-Q4TII4-F1
#
_cell.length_a   1.000
_cell.length_b   1.000
_cell.length_c   1.000
_cell.angle_alpha   90.00
_cell.angle_beta   90.00
_cell.angle_gamma   90.00
#
_symmetry.space_group_name_H-M   'P 1'
#
loop_
_entity.id
_entity.type
_entity.pdbx_description
1 polymer ?
#
loop_
_entity_poly.entity_id
_entity_poly.type
_entity_poly.pdbx_seq_one_letter_code
_entity_poly.pdbx_strand_id
1 'polypeptide(L)'
;ELPEKWKSLKKIAFTVKHEVAPLQSNEVSVIRRKCAWFEVKQHEFRERFRTEPIFRINVEEPYKLLDESNQAVAVMETDMKKLQDTADLFEVSFPEYKQLRQCRSDITLVKAVWDMVIFVKSSIEDWTKTPWKEINVEQMDMELRRFAKEMKMLEKEVRVWDVYAGLESIVKNLLTSLRAVNELQNSAVRERHWQQLMN
;
A
#
# COMPACT_ATOMS: atom_id res chain seq x y z
N GLU A 1 27.18 57.01 21.69
CA GLU A 1 26.85 55.83 22.53
C GLU A 1 26.43 54.58 21.74
N LEU A 2 25.48 54.68 20.80
CA LEU A 2 25.02 53.52 20.00
C LEU A 2 26.14 52.79 19.22
N PRO A 3 27.14 53.46 18.61
CA PRO A 3 28.21 52.76 17.90
C PRO A 3 29.09 51.88 18.78
N GLU A 4 29.34 52.29 20.02
CA GLU A 4 30.15 51.52 20.99
C GLU A 4 29.36 50.32 21.55
N LYS A 5 28.06 50.50 21.83
CA LYS A 5 27.16 49.38 22.18
C LYS A 5 27.10 48.33 21.06
N TRP A 6 27.08 48.76 19.81
CA TRP A 6 27.11 47.86 18.64
C TRP A 6 28.43 47.09 18.51
N LYS A 7 29.58 47.76 18.71
CA LYS A 7 30.89 47.08 18.71
C LYS A 7 30.98 46.04 19.83
N SER A 8 30.50 46.38 21.02
CA SER A 8 30.46 45.46 22.17
C SER A 8 29.59 44.24 21.86
N LEU A 9 28.37 44.45 21.33
CA LEU A 9 27.47 43.37 20.92
C LEU A 9 28.11 42.42 19.90
N LYS A 10 28.79 42.96 18.88
CA LYS A 10 29.53 42.15 17.90
C LYS A 10 30.61 41.28 18.54
N LYS A 11 31.35 41.82 19.50
CA LYS A 11 32.40 41.07 20.22
C LYS A 11 31.80 39.91 21.02
N ILE A 12 30.71 40.17 21.74
CA ILE A 12 29.97 39.14 22.50
C ILE A 12 29.46 38.05 21.54
N ALA A 13 28.82 38.44 20.44
CA ALA A 13 28.33 37.50 19.44
C ALA A 13 29.44 36.61 18.86
N PHE A 14 30.63 37.16 18.61
CA PHE A 14 31.77 36.39 18.12
C PHE A 14 32.30 35.40 19.17
N THR A 15 32.43 35.84 20.43
CA THR A 15 32.86 34.95 21.53
C THR A 15 31.88 33.79 21.71
N VAL A 16 30.58 34.08 21.78
CA VAL A 16 29.55 33.04 21.91
C VAL A 16 29.57 32.10 20.70
N LYS A 17 29.75 32.63 19.48
CA LYS A 17 29.89 31.79 18.27
C LYS A 17 31.08 30.82 18.38
N HIS A 18 32.22 31.29 18.90
CA HIS A 18 33.40 30.45 19.06
C HIS A 18 33.19 29.36 20.13
N GLU A 19 32.56 29.71 21.26
CA GLU A 19 32.25 28.77 22.34
C GLU A 19 31.23 27.70 21.94
N VAL A 20 30.25 28.06 21.09
CA VAL A 20 29.18 27.15 20.65
C VAL A 20 29.59 26.28 19.46
N ALA A 21 30.60 26.69 18.67
CA ALA A 21 31.08 25.94 17.51
C ALA A 21 31.39 24.45 17.78
N PRO A 22 32.11 24.04 18.84
CA PRO A 22 32.35 22.62 19.13
C PRO A 22 31.06 21.86 19.46
N LEU A 23 30.11 22.50 20.15
CA LEU A 23 28.80 21.90 20.46
C LEU A 23 27.99 21.64 19.19
N GLN A 24 27.98 22.61 18.27
CA GLN A 24 27.34 22.45 16.95
C GLN A 24 27.99 21.32 16.14
N SER A 25 29.32 21.25 16.13
CA SER A 25 30.04 20.16 15.43
C SER A 25 29.72 18.78 16.00
N ASN A 26 29.59 18.67 17.32
CA ASN A 26 29.17 17.43 17.97
C ASN A 26 27.73 17.05 17.59
N GLU A 27 26.79 18.01 17.60
CA GLU A 27 25.40 17.75 17.22
C GLU A 27 25.26 17.35 15.75
N VAL A 28 26.00 17.99 14.85
CA VAL A 28 26.09 17.56 13.44
C VAL A 28 26.54 16.10 13.32
N SER A 29 27.50 15.67 14.14
CA SER A 29 27.98 14.29 14.18
C SER A 29 26.92 13.32 14.73
N VAL A 30 26.12 13.75 15.72
CA VAL A 30 24.96 13.00 16.24
C VAL A 30 23.89 12.84 15.16
N ILE A 31 23.52 13.92 14.47
CA ILE A 31 22.52 13.90 13.39
C ILE A 31 22.93 12.94 12.29
N ARG A 32 24.19 12.99 11.82
CA ARG A 32 24.71 12.06 10.81
C ARG A 32 24.59 10.60 11.25
N ARG A 33 24.90 10.28 12.50
CA ARG A 33 24.71 8.93 13.06
C ARG A 33 23.25 8.52 13.09
N LYS A 34 22.33 9.42 13.47
CA LYS A 34 20.89 9.16 13.45
C LYS A 34 20.38 8.91 12.03
N CYS A 35 20.87 9.63 11.02
CA CYS A 35 20.52 9.38 9.61
C CYS A 35 21.00 7.99 9.15
N ALA A 36 22.25 7.62 9.47
CA ALA A 36 22.76 6.29 9.15
C ALA A 36 21.98 5.17 9.85
N TRP A 37 21.58 5.38 11.11
CA TRP A 37 20.73 4.43 11.82
C TRP A 37 19.31 4.34 11.22
N PHE A 38 18.73 5.47 10.84
CA PHE A 38 17.42 5.49 10.20
C PHE A 38 17.44 4.79 8.84
N GLU A 39 18.54 4.87 8.10
CA GLU A 39 18.74 4.10 6.86
C GLU A 39 18.56 2.59 7.10
N VAL A 40 19.19 2.05 8.14
CA VAL A 40 19.02 0.64 8.52
C VAL A 40 17.58 0.37 8.96
N LYS A 41 17.01 1.24 9.81
CA LYS A 41 15.62 1.12 10.30
C LYS A 41 14.60 1.05 9.16
N GLN A 42 14.71 1.89 8.12
CA GLN A 42 13.78 1.86 7.00
C GLN A 42 13.92 0.58 6.16
N HIS A 43 15.14 0.05 6.02
CA HIS A 43 15.38 -1.20 5.31
C HIS A 43 14.73 -2.38 6.05
N GLU A 44 14.92 -2.48 7.36
CA GLU A 44 14.26 -3.51 8.19
C GLU A 44 12.74 -3.37 8.21
N PHE A 45 12.24 -2.13 8.24
CA PHE A 45 10.81 -1.87 8.11
C PHE A 45 10.27 -2.38 6.76
N ARG A 46 10.98 -2.10 5.67
CA ARG A 46 10.61 -2.53 4.33
C ARG A 46 10.56 -4.06 4.19
N GLU A 47 11.56 -4.77 4.69
CA GLU A 47 11.58 -6.24 4.61
C GLU A 47 10.40 -6.86 5.35
N ARG A 48 10.06 -6.33 6.54
CA ARG A 48 8.85 -6.75 7.27
C ARG A 48 7.57 -6.41 6.51
N PHE A 49 7.47 -5.19 6.00
CA PHE A 49 6.30 -4.71 5.26
C PHE A 49 5.96 -5.61 4.07
N ARG A 50 6.96 -6.08 3.30
CA ARG A 50 6.72 -6.99 2.15
C ARG A 50 6.14 -8.35 2.55
N THR A 51 6.25 -8.74 3.82
CA THR A 51 5.72 -10.00 4.33
C THR A 51 4.34 -9.88 4.97
N GLU A 52 3.79 -8.65 5.03
CA GLU A 52 2.48 -8.38 5.62
C GLU A 52 1.38 -9.19 4.93
N PRO A 53 0.37 -9.67 5.68
CA PRO A 53 -0.74 -10.44 5.11
C PRO A 53 -1.54 -9.69 4.05
N ILE A 54 -1.52 -8.35 4.06
CA ILE A 54 -2.22 -7.48 3.10
C ILE A 54 -1.84 -7.76 1.64
N PHE A 55 -0.68 -8.39 1.38
CA PHE A 55 -0.27 -8.77 0.03
C PHE A 55 -0.82 -10.12 -0.44
N ARG A 56 -1.58 -10.83 0.41
CA ARG A 56 -2.14 -12.16 0.15
C ARG A 56 -3.65 -12.11 -0.05
N ILE A 57 -4.21 -12.99 -0.88
CA ILE A 57 -5.66 -12.97 -1.17
C ILE A 57 -6.53 -13.49 0.00
N ASN A 58 -5.96 -14.32 0.87
CA ASN A 58 -6.68 -15.03 1.94
C ASN A 58 -6.74 -14.22 3.25
N VAL A 59 -7.21 -12.97 3.17
CA VAL A 59 -7.41 -12.09 4.32
C VAL A 59 -8.90 -11.81 4.51
N GLU A 60 -9.40 -12.01 5.73
CA GLU A 60 -10.81 -11.78 6.08
C GLU A 60 -11.13 -10.29 6.27
N GLU A 61 -10.31 -9.56 7.05
CA GLU A 61 -10.49 -8.14 7.34
C GLU A 61 -9.37 -7.29 6.71
N PRO A 62 -9.29 -7.18 5.36
CA PRO A 62 -8.15 -6.54 4.70
C PRO A 62 -8.02 -5.06 5.04
N TYR A 63 -9.13 -4.32 5.17
CA TYR A 63 -9.08 -2.89 5.50
C TYR A 63 -8.51 -2.59 6.88
N LYS A 64 -8.80 -3.45 7.87
CA LYS A 64 -8.24 -3.30 9.21
C LYS A 64 -6.71 -3.43 9.20
N LEU A 65 -6.20 -4.47 8.53
CA LEU A 65 -4.76 -4.66 8.39
C LEU A 65 -4.08 -3.58 7.52
N LEU A 66 -4.78 -3.09 6.49
CA LEU A 66 -4.32 -1.95 5.68
C LEU A 66 -4.20 -0.68 6.53
N ASP A 67 -5.19 -0.40 7.37
CA ASP A 67 -5.17 0.78 8.24
C ASP A 67 -4.05 0.69 9.28
N GLU A 68 -3.86 -0.48 9.91
CA GLU A 68 -2.74 -0.74 10.83
C GLU A 68 -1.38 -0.55 10.13
N SER A 69 -1.22 -1.13 8.94
CA SER A 69 0.00 -0.97 8.13
C SER A 69 0.22 0.49 7.70
N ASN A 70 -0.85 1.21 7.36
CA ASN A 70 -0.81 2.60 6.95
C ASN A 70 -0.38 3.52 8.08
N GLN A 71 -0.88 3.25 9.28
CA GLN A 71 -0.45 3.93 10.49
C GLN A 71 1.02 3.66 10.77
N ALA A 72 1.50 2.42 10.62
CA ALA A 72 2.91 2.09 10.81
C ALA A 72 3.83 2.85 9.82
N VAL A 73 3.44 2.94 8.53
CA VAL A 73 4.16 3.76 7.54
C VAL A 73 4.15 5.24 7.94
N ALA A 74 3.00 5.78 8.36
CA ALA A 74 2.87 7.19 8.77
C ALA A 74 3.72 7.54 10.01
N VAL A 75 3.86 6.61 10.96
CA VAL A 75 4.75 6.76 12.12
C VAL A 75 6.21 6.84 11.65
N MET A 76 6.64 5.95 10.74
CA MET A 76 7.98 5.98 10.16
C MET A 76 8.26 7.28 9.40
N GLU A 77 7.29 7.80 8.64
CA GLU A 77 7.39 9.09 7.94
C GLU A 77 7.47 10.27 8.91
N THR A 78 6.73 10.23 10.01
CA THR A 78 6.78 11.24 11.06
C THR A 78 8.16 11.25 11.74
N ASP A 79 8.72 10.08 12.04
CA ASP A 79 10.07 9.95 12.58
C ASP A 79 11.12 10.48 11.60
N MET A 80 11.00 10.15 10.31
CA MET A 80 11.84 10.71 9.25
C MET A 80 11.76 12.23 9.22
N LYS A 81 10.55 12.78 9.24
CA LYS A 81 10.32 14.23 9.13
C LYS A 81 10.94 14.98 10.30
N LYS A 82 10.78 14.49 11.53
CA LYS A 82 11.44 15.06 12.72
C LYS A 82 12.97 15.05 12.59
N LEU A 83 13.53 13.98 12.05
CA LEU A 83 14.98 13.89 11.81
C LEU A 83 15.43 14.87 10.71
N GLN A 84 14.63 15.01 9.65
CA GLN A 84 14.86 15.98 8.58
C GLN A 84 14.85 17.41 9.11
N ASP A 85 13.83 17.78 9.90
CA ASP A 85 13.73 19.12 10.49
C ASP A 85 14.94 19.44 11.38
N THR A 86 15.46 18.43 12.10
CA THR A 86 16.68 18.56 12.90
C THR A 86 17.92 18.72 12.03
N ALA A 87 18.01 17.98 10.92
CA ALA A 87 19.13 18.08 9.98
C ALA A 87 19.15 19.44 9.27
N ASP A 88 17.99 19.92 8.82
CA ASP A 88 17.83 21.22 8.17
C ASP A 88 18.24 22.37 9.12
N LEU A 89 17.86 22.30 10.40
CA LEU A 89 18.24 23.29 11.43
C LEU A 89 19.76 23.43 11.60
N PHE A 90 20.51 22.34 11.41
CA PHE A 90 21.97 22.31 11.53
C PHE A 90 22.68 22.32 10.17
N GLU A 91 21.95 22.57 9.08
CA GLU A 91 22.45 22.58 7.71
C GLU A 91 23.20 21.28 7.33
N VAL A 92 22.72 20.15 7.85
CA VAL A 92 23.27 18.82 7.57
C VAL A 92 22.58 18.24 6.36
N SER A 93 23.35 17.75 5.38
CA SER A 93 22.81 17.02 4.23
C SER A 93 21.97 15.82 4.70
N PHE A 94 20.72 15.78 4.23
CA PHE A 94 19.76 14.74 4.57
C PHE A 94 19.65 13.69 3.44
N PRO A 95 19.83 12.40 3.73
CA PRO A 95 19.70 11.35 2.72
C PRO A 95 18.27 11.18 2.21
N GLU A 96 18.12 10.65 1.00
CA GLU A 96 16.82 10.26 0.47
C GLU A 96 16.46 8.82 0.87
N TYR A 97 15.41 8.67 1.67
CA TYR A 97 14.95 7.37 2.15
C TYR A 97 13.96 6.69 1.19
N LYS A 98 14.50 6.05 0.15
CA LYS A 98 13.71 5.45 -0.94
C LYS A 98 12.83 4.27 -0.51
N GLN A 99 13.27 3.46 0.45
CA GLN A 99 12.49 2.29 0.88
C GLN A 99 11.20 2.69 1.56
N LEU A 100 11.24 3.72 2.40
CA LEU A 100 10.05 4.26 3.04
C LEU A 100 9.06 4.87 2.03
N ARG A 101 9.58 5.61 1.03
CA ARG A 101 8.76 6.13 -0.08
C ARG A 101 8.08 5.00 -0.86
N GLN A 102 8.81 3.90 -1.11
CA GLN A 102 8.23 2.74 -1.76
C GLN A 102 7.13 2.10 -0.90
N CYS A 103 7.31 1.95 0.42
CA CYS A 103 6.23 1.47 1.29
C CYS A 103 4.97 2.35 1.21
N ARG A 104 5.14 3.68 1.15
CA ARG A 104 4.04 4.63 0.98
C ARG A 104 3.33 4.47 -0.38
N SER A 105 4.07 4.21 -1.45
CA SER A 105 3.47 3.92 -2.76
C SER A 105 2.74 2.57 -2.75
N ASP A 106 3.42 1.51 -2.30
CA ASP A 106 2.87 0.16 -2.26
C ASP A 106 1.59 0.07 -1.45
N ILE A 107 1.47 0.81 -0.34
CA ILE A 107 0.26 0.74 0.48
C ILE A 107 -0.96 1.35 -0.22
N THR A 108 -0.76 2.43 -1.00
CA THR A 108 -1.81 3.00 -1.83
C THR A 108 -2.23 2.05 -2.94
N LEU A 109 -1.25 1.39 -3.56
CA LEU A 109 -1.49 0.43 -4.63
C LEU A 109 -2.21 -0.83 -4.14
N VAL A 110 -1.76 -1.44 -3.03
CA VAL A 110 -2.40 -2.65 -2.49
C VAL A 110 -3.81 -2.36 -2.00
N LYS A 111 -4.08 -1.14 -1.49
CA LYS A 111 -5.45 -0.70 -1.20
C LYS A 111 -6.31 -0.72 -2.46
N ALA A 112 -5.82 -0.19 -3.58
CA ALA A 112 -6.57 -0.19 -4.84
C ALA A 112 -6.86 -1.62 -5.34
N VAL A 113 -5.93 -2.57 -5.14
CA VAL A 113 -6.19 -3.99 -5.44
C VAL A 113 -7.28 -4.54 -4.51
N TRP A 114 -7.24 -4.25 -3.21
CA TRP A 114 -8.26 -4.70 -2.27
C TRP A 114 -9.64 -4.11 -2.53
N ASP A 115 -9.72 -2.83 -2.90
CA ASP A 115 -10.98 -2.21 -3.30
C ASP A 115 -11.61 -2.99 -4.47
N MET A 116 -10.79 -3.38 -5.46
CA MET A 116 -11.22 -4.22 -6.56
C MET A 116 -11.62 -5.63 -6.12
N VAL A 117 -10.86 -6.26 -5.21
CA VAL A 117 -11.18 -7.58 -4.65
C VAL A 117 -12.56 -7.58 -3.98
N ILE A 118 -12.81 -6.60 -3.11
CA ILE A 118 -14.08 -6.49 -2.39
C ILE A 118 -15.21 -6.24 -3.37
N PHE A 119 -15.03 -5.33 -4.33
CA PHE A 119 -16.04 -5.04 -5.35
C PHE A 119 -16.42 -6.29 -6.18
N VAL A 120 -15.41 -7.04 -6.66
CA VAL A 120 -15.63 -8.28 -7.41
C VAL A 120 -16.33 -9.33 -6.54
N LYS A 121 -15.87 -9.54 -5.29
CA LYS A 121 -16.48 -10.51 -4.36
C LYS A 121 -17.94 -10.17 -4.05
N SER A 122 -18.26 -8.90 -3.77
CA SER A 122 -19.64 -8.47 -3.53
C SER A 122 -20.52 -8.67 -4.77
N SER A 123 -20.01 -8.36 -5.97
CA SER A 123 -20.74 -8.60 -7.22
C SER A 123 -21.07 -10.08 -7.41
N ILE A 124 -20.11 -10.97 -7.12
CA ILE A 124 -20.31 -12.42 -7.17
C ILE A 124 -21.35 -12.86 -6.13
N GLU A 125 -21.26 -12.34 -4.90
CA GLU A 125 -22.20 -12.65 -3.84
C GLU A 125 -23.64 -12.29 -4.25
N ASP A 126 -23.84 -11.14 -4.89
CA ASP A 126 -25.14 -10.71 -5.39
C ASP A 126 -25.64 -11.61 -6.53
N TRP A 127 -24.76 -12.05 -7.42
CA TRP A 127 -25.11 -13.02 -8.47
C TRP A 127 -25.53 -14.37 -7.88
N THR A 128 -24.90 -14.84 -6.81
CA THR A 128 -25.28 -16.10 -6.16
C THR A 128 -26.65 -16.05 -5.47
N LYS A 129 -27.15 -14.86 -5.16
CA LYS A 129 -28.51 -14.64 -4.62
C LYS A 129 -29.58 -14.57 -5.70
N THR A 130 -29.20 -14.48 -6.98
CA THR A 130 -30.15 -14.37 -8.10
C THR A 130 -30.84 -15.71 -8.36
N PRO A 131 -32.18 -15.76 -8.49
CA PRO A 131 -32.89 -16.99 -8.81
C PRO A 131 -32.41 -17.62 -10.12
N TRP A 132 -32.30 -18.95 -10.19
CA TRP A 132 -31.72 -19.66 -11.33
C TRP A 132 -32.30 -19.27 -12.71
N LYS A 133 -33.63 -19.01 -12.76
CA LYS A 133 -34.34 -18.62 -13.99
C LYS A 133 -34.09 -17.16 -14.41
N GLU A 134 -33.61 -16.32 -13.50
CA GLU A 134 -33.38 -14.89 -13.70
C GLU A 134 -31.90 -14.58 -13.94
N ILE A 135 -31.01 -15.58 -13.80
CA ILE A 135 -29.58 -15.44 -14.10
C ILE A 135 -29.40 -15.02 -15.56
N ASN A 136 -28.80 -13.86 -15.77
CA ASN A 136 -28.41 -13.35 -17.08
C ASN A 136 -26.91 -13.58 -17.30
N VAL A 137 -26.57 -14.67 -17.99
CA VAL A 137 -25.16 -15.07 -18.21
C VAL A 137 -24.41 -14.08 -19.09
N GLU A 138 -25.05 -13.47 -20.08
CA GLU A 138 -24.42 -12.48 -20.96
C GLU A 138 -24.00 -11.23 -20.17
N GLN A 139 -24.89 -10.74 -19.29
CA GLN A 139 -24.57 -9.62 -18.42
C GLN A 139 -23.41 -9.95 -17.48
N MET A 140 -23.40 -11.15 -16.88
CA MET A 140 -22.29 -11.58 -16.01
C MET A 140 -20.96 -11.67 -16.79
N ASP A 141 -20.95 -12.20 -18.02
CA ASP A 141 -19.75 -12.25 -18.87
C ASP A 141 -19.25 -10.83 -19.20
N MET A 142 -20.15 -9.90 -19.52
CA MET A 142 -19.79 -8.49 -19.76
C MET A 142 -19.14 -7.85 -18.53
N GLU A 143 -19.71 -8.06 -17.33
CA GLU A 143 -19.18 -7.53 -16.07
C GLU A 143 -17.81 -8.13 -15.72
N LEU A 144 -17.64 -9.45 -15.82
CA LEU A 144 -16.35 -10.11 -15.59
C LEU A 144 -15.27 -9.63 -16.58
N ARG A 145 -15.63 -9.40 -17.85
CA ARG A 145 -14.72 -8.78 -18.83
C ARG A 145 -14.38 -7.34 -18.48
N ARG A 146 -15.32 -6.59 -17.91
CA ARG A 146 -15.06 -5.24 -17.40
C ARG A 146 -14.05 -5.30 -16.24
N PHE A 147 -14.26 -6.19 -15.27
CA PHE A 147 -13.31 -6.39 -14.17
C PHE A 147 -11.92 -6.75 -14.67
N ALA A 148 -11.82 -7.69 -15.62
CA ALA A 148 -10.54 -8.06 -16.21
C ALA A 148 -9.83 -6.90 -16.93
N LYS A 149 -10.58 -5.94 -17.50
CA LYS A 149 -10.01 -4.71 -18.09
C LYS A 149 -9.56 -3.74 -17.00
N GLU A 150 -10.38 -3.48 -15.98
CA GLU A 150 -10.04 -2.60 -14.85
C GLU A 150 -8.80 -3.11 -14.10
N MET A 151 -8.69 -4.43 -13.89
CA MET A 151 -7.48 -5.05 -13.32
C MET A 151 -6.22 -4.83 -14.16
N LYS A 152 -6.34 -4.67 -15.48
CA LYS A 152 -5.19 -4.37 -16.35
C LYS A 152 -4.79 -2.90 -16.32
N MET A 153 -5.70 -2.02 -15.92
CA MET A 153 -5.46 -0.58 -15.73
C MET A 153 -4.72 -0.28 -14.41
N LEU A 154 -4.77 -1.21 -13.45
CA LEU A 154 -3.92 -1.13 -12.25
C LEU A 154 -2.43 -1.15 -12.64
N GLU A 155 -1.62 -0.51 -11.81
CA GLU A 155 -0.18 -0.38 -12.04
C GLU A 155 0.49 -1.76 -12.13
N LYS A 156 1.50 -1.88 -13.01
CA LYS A 156 2.13 -3.18 -13.29
C LYS A 156 2.84 -3.77 -12.07
N GLU A 157 3.28 -2.92 -11.14
CA GLU A 157 3.97 -3.32 -9.92
C GLU A 157 3.13 -4.25 -9.04
N VAL A 158 1.80 -4.08 -9.05
CA VAL A 158 0.89 -4.87 -8.20
C VAL A 158 0.78 -6.33 -8.63
N ARG A 159 1.20 -6.66 -9.85
CA ARG A 159 1.05 -8.00 -10.45
C ARG A 159 1.93 -9.05 -9.79
N VAL A 160 2.95 -8.63 -9.05
CA VAL A 160 3.84 -9.55 -8.32
C VAL A 160 3.24 -10.00 -6.99
N TRP A 161 2.15 -9.37 -6.55
CA TRP A 161 1.51 -9.67 -5.26
C TRP A 161 0.47 -10.77 -5.40
N ASP A 162 0.40 -11.63 -4.38
CA ASP A 162 -0.52 -12.77 -4.33
C ASP A 162 -1.98 -12.31 -4.35
N VAL A 163 -2.31 -11.18 -3.72
CA VAL A 163 -3.67 -10.60 -3.79
C VAL A 163 -4.12 -10.30 -5.23
N TYR A 164 -3.22 -9.82 -6.10
CA TYR A 164 -3.55 -9.60 -7.51
C TYR A 164 -3.71 -10.93 -8.26
N ALA A 165 -2.78 -11.86 -8.08
CA ALA A 165 -2.83 -13.17 -8.71
C ALA A 165 -4.10 -13.95 -8.31
N GLY A 166 -4.47 -13.88 -7.02
CA GLY A 166 -5.69 -14.47 -6.49
C GLY A 166 -6.95 -13.86 -7.10
N LEU A 167 -7.04 -12.52 -7.17
CA LEU A 167 -8.14 -11.84 -7.85
C LEU A 167 -8.23 -12.26 -9.33
N GLU A 168 -7.09 -12.34 -10.02
CA GLU A 168 -7.03 -12.70 -11.42
C GLU A 168 -7.53 -14.13 -11.64
N SER A 169 -7.14 -15.05 -10.75
CA SER A 169 -7.62 -16.43 -10.74
C SER A 169 -9.13 -16.50 -10.54
N ILE A 170 -9.69 -15.74 -9.59
CA ILE A 170 -11.14 -15.69 -9.34
C ILE A 170 -11.89 -15.27 -10.62
N VAL A 171 -11.49 -14.17 -11.24
CA VAL A 171 -12.14 -13.66 -12.46
C VAL A 171 -12.00 -14.64 -13.63
N LYS A 172 -10.81 -15.23 -13.84
CA LYS A 172 -10.57 -16.22 -14.91
C LYS A 172 -11.39 -17.49 -14.72
N ASN A 173 -11.46 -17.99 -13.49
CA ASN A 173 -12.22 -19.19 -13.16
C ASN A 173 -13.70 -18.96 -13.43
N LEU A 174 -14.25 -17.82 -13.00
CA LEU A 174 -15.65 -17.48 -13.25
C LEU A 174 -15.96 -17.33 -14.74
N LEU A 175 -15.11 -16.65 -15.52
CA LEU A 175 -15.27 -16.55 -16.97
C LEU A 175 -15.32 -17.92 -17.64
N THR A 176 -14.52 -18.87 -17.16
CA THR A 176 -14.50 -20.25 -17.67
C THR A 176 -15.77 -21.01 -17.27
N SER A 177 -16.22 -20.82 -16.03
CA SER A 177 -17.42 -21.48 -15.49
C SER A 177 -18.73 -20.95 -16.06
N LEU A 178 -18.80 -19.69 -16.52
CA LEU A 178 -20.03 -19.12 -17.08
C LEU A 178 -20.57 -19.91 -18.29
N ARG A 179 -19.69 -20.52 -19.09
CA ARG A 179 -20.12 -21.39 -20.18
C ARG A 179 -20.94 -22.58 -19.66
N ALA A 180 -20.50 -23.21 -18.58
CA ALA A 180 -21.23 -24.33 -17.97
C ALA A 180 -22.58 -23.86 -17.40
N VAL A 181 -22.63 -22.67 -16.78
CA VAL A 181 -23.91 -22.09 -16.30
C VAL A 181 -24.89 -21.90 -17.45
N ASN A 182 -24.42 -21.38 -18.60
CA ASN A 182 -25.26 -21.21 -19.79
C ASN A 182 -25.80 -22.55 -20.33
N GLU A 183 -24.95 -23.57 -20.40
CA GLU A 183 -25.35 -24.91 -20.84
C GLU A 183 -26.36 -25.55 -19.86
N LEU A 184 -26.20 -25.32 -18.55
CA LEU A 184 -27.09 -25.83 -17.51
C LEU A 184 -28.46 -25.10 -17.46
N GLN A 185 -28.55 -23.86 -17.95
CA GLN A 185 -29.82 -23.13 -18.08
C GLN A 185 -30.69 -23.61 -19.24
N ASN A 186 -30.15 -24.42 -20.16
CA ASN A 186 -30.89 -24.90 -21.32
C ASN A 186 -32.12 -25.72 -20.89
N SER A 187 -33.28 -25.46 -21.51
CA SER A 187 -34.55 -26.17 -21.24
C SER A 187 -34.50 -27.68 -21.53
N ALA A 188 -33.48 -28.15 -22.27
CA ALA A 188 -33.19 -29.57 -22.44
C ALA A 188 -32.69 -30.26 -21.15
N VAL A 189 -32.19 -29.50 -20.18
CA VAL A 189 -31.76 -30.01 -18.87
C VAL A 189 -32.99 -30.37 -18.04
N ARG A 190 -33.01 -31.59 -17.52
CA ARG A 190 -34.12 -32.16 -16.72
C ARG A 190 -33.57 -32.65 -15.39
N GLU A 191 -34.46 -32.93 -14.44
CA GLU A 191 -34.13 -33.39 -13.09
C GLU A 191 -33.08 -34.51 -13.03
N ARG A 192 -33.18 -35.50 -13.90
CA ARG A 192 -32.19 -36.61 -14.00
C ARG A 192 -30.76 -36.13 -14.25
N HIS A 193 -30.57 -35.04 -14.99
CA HIS A 193 -29.25 -34.47 -15.27
C HIS A 193 -28.72 -33.72 -14.03
N TRP A 194 -29.60 -33.07 -13.27
CA TRP A 194 -29.25 -32.47 -11.97
C TRP A 194 -28.84 -33.52 -10.95
N GLN A 195 -29.54 -34.66 -10.89
CA GLN A 195 -29.18 -35.80 -10.06
C GLN A 195 -27.81 -36.39 -10.43
N GLN A 196 -27.45 -36.38 -11.72
CA GLN A 196 -26.12 -36.81 -12.17
C GLN A 196 -25.00 -35.83 -11.82
N LEU A 197 -25.31 -34.53 -11.72
CA LEU A 197 -24.34 -33.49 -11.36
C LEU A 197 -24.03 -33.48 -9.85
N MET A 198 -25.02 -33.83 -9.03
CA MET A 198 -24.92 -33.79 -7.56
C MET A 198 -24.37 -35.09 -6.94
N ASN A 199 -24.22 -36.15 -7.73
CA ASN A 199 -23.63 -37.44 -7.35
C ASN A 199 -22.16 -37.51 -7.75
#